data_AF-A0AAD7HCK5-F1
#
_entry.id   AF-A0AAD7HCK5-F1
#
_cell.length_a   1.000
_cell.length_b   1.000
_cell.length_c   1.000
_cell.angle_alpha   90.00
_cell.angle_beta   90.00
_cell.angle_gamma   90.00
#
_symmetry.space_group_name_H-M   'P 1'
#
loop_
_entity.id
_entity.type
_entity.pdbx_description
1 polymer ?
#
loop_
_entity_poly.entity_id
_entity_poly.type
_entity_poly.pdbx_seq_one_letter_code
_entity_poly.pdbx_strand_id
1 'polypeptide(L)'
;FRIRFHQHPEIPMADENGTFLSAEEIHYGAVQDMYRYCFENDLAQVWAYMWNRWYTPKQWCLWARAACDAIPRLKTTMIVESLWKHLKHRDLAQFNCPRLDLVTHLIITNVFPRVSRTLAYVRGQRRIGRPKELAAWQVDIKAMWLDMSRSDDHRLTEKQLKVLRSARNTKGRTERLELLEAEEGRERGTYHTDIERWTCNCPSFAPNRFLICKHLVREANKRLKDSPL
;
A
#
# COMPACT_ATOMS: atom_id res chain seq x y z
N PHE A 1 -7.47 10.54 -17.25
CA PHE A 1 -8.16 9.75 -16.20
C PHE A 1 -7.17 8.79 -15.55
N ARG A 2 -6.93 8.87 -14.24
CA ARG A 2 -6.11 7.89 -13.51
C ARG A 2 -7.02 6.73 -13.11
N ILE A 3 -6.97 5.62 -13.85
CA ILE A 3 -7.75 4.40 -13.54
C ILE A 3 -7.28 3.86 -12.19
N ARG A 4 -8.23 3.62 -11.29
CA ARG A 4 -7.98 3.14 -9.93
C ARG A 4 -8.22 1.63 -9.86
N PHE A 5 -7.14 0.86 -9.75
CA PHE A 5 -7.19 -0.61 -9.66
C PHE A 5 -7.51 -1.14 -8.24
N HIS A 6 -7.74 -0.26 -7.26
CA HIS A 6 -7.95 -0.62 -5.86
C HIS A 6 -9.22 0.04 -5.32
N GLN A 7 -10.37 -0.34 -5.86
CA GLN A 7 -11.68 0.06 -5.33
C GLN A 7 -11.96 -0.66 -4.01
N HIS A 8 -12.57 0.07 -3.07
CA HIS A 8 -12.93 -0.43 -1.74
C HIS A 8 -14.06 0.44 -1.17
N PRO A 9 -15.01 -0.13 -0.41
CA PRO A 9 -16.15 0.62 0.12
C PRO A 9 -15.77 1.85 0.96
N GLU A 10 -14.71 1.74 1.76
CA GLU A 10 -14.20 2.86 2.57
C GLU A 10 -13.45 3.95 1.80
N ILE A 11 -13.17 3.76 0.52
CA ILE A 11 -12.39 4.72 -0.27
C ILE A 11 -13.34 5.48 -1.20
N PRO A 12 -13.45 6.82 -1.06
CA PRO A 12 -14.35 7.60 -1.89
C PRO A 12 -13.89 7.63 -3.35
N MET A 13 -14.84 7.80 -4.25
CA MET A 13 -14.60 8.00 -5.68
C MET A 13 -14.04 9.40 -5.97
N ALA A 14 -13.59 9.61 -7.21
CA ALA A 14 -13.06 10.90 -7.67
C ALA A 14 -14.13 11.82 -8.28
N ASP A 15 -15.41 11.48 -8.07
CA ASP A 15 -16.55 12.28 -8.52
C ASP A 15 -16.70 13.52 -7.63
N GLU A 16 -17.35 14.58 -8.13
CA GLU A 16 -17.51 15.87 -7.42
C GLU A 16 -18.10 15.73 -6.00
N ASN A 17 -18.91 14.68 -5.79
CA ASN A 17 -19.59 14.41 -4.53
C ASN A 17 -18.84 13.43 -3.62
N GLY A 18 -17.71 12.86 -4.05
CA GLY A 18 -16.94 11.89 -3.25
C GLY A 18 -17.74 10.65 -2.83
N THR A 19 -18.52 10.09 -3.75
CA THR A 19 -19.43 8.95 -3.48
C THR A 19 -18.67 7.71 -3.01
N PHE A 20 -19.28 6.97 -2.09
CA PHE A 20 -18.81 5.66 -1.65
C PHE A 20 -19.62 4.59 -2.37
N LEU A 21 -18.92 3.58 -2.92
CA LEU A 21 -19.56 2.45 -3.57
C LEU A 21 -19.71 1.30 -2.58
N SER A 22 -20.83 0.58 -2.67
CA SER A 22 -21.00 -0.65 -1.92
C SER A 22 -20.09 -1.77 -2.47
N ALA A 23 -19.84 -2.80 -1.66
CA ALA A 23 -19.08 -3.97 -2.11
C ALA A 23 -19.74 -4.67 -3.31
N GLU A 24 -21.08 -4.66 -3.35
CA GLU A 24 -21.88 -5.23 -4.44
C GLU A 24 -21.78 -4.39 -5.72
N GLU A 25 -21.83 -3.07 -5.60
CA GLU A 25 -21.65 -2.14 -6.75
C GLU A 25 -20.25 -2.27 -7.35
N ILE A 26 -19.21 -2.38 -6.51
CA ILE A 26 -17.83 -2.60 -6.96
C ILE A 26 -17.72 -3.95 -7.68
N HIS A 27 -18.34 -5.00 -7.13
CA HIS A 27 -18.35 -6.32 -7.76
C HIS A 27 -19.05 -6.29 -9.11
N TYR A 28 -20.25 -5.71 -9.18
CA TYR A 28 -21.03 -5.58 -10.41
C TYR A 28 -20.27 -4.77 -11.47
N GLY A 29 -19.69 -3.62 -11.10
CA GLY A 29 -18.90 -2.81 -12.02
C GLY A 29 -17.70 -3.57 -12.58
N ALA A 30 -16.95 -4.28 -11.73
CA ALA A 30 -15.80 -5.07 -12.16
C ALA A 30 -16.19 -6.26 -13.07
N VAL A 31 -17.34 -6.89 -12.80
CA VAL A 31 -17.94 -7.95 -13.63
C VAL A 31 -18.33 -7.39 -15.00
N GLN A 32 -19.02 -6.26 -15.01
CA GLN A 32 -19.52 -5.63 -16.22
C GLN A 32 -18.37 -5.14 -17.12
N ASP A 33 -17.34 -4.52 -16.55
CA ASP A 33 -16.16 -4.09 -17.29
C ASP A 33 -15.44 -5.26 -17.96
N MET A 34 -15.24 -6.36 -17.22
CA MET A 34 -14.59 -7.54 -17.77
C MET A 34 -15.45 -8.27 -18.80
N TYR A 35 -16.76 -8.35 -18.57
CA TYR A 35 -17.71 -8.92 -19.52
C TYR A 35 -17.70 -8.14 -20.82
N ARG A 36 -17.82 -6.81 -20.76
CA ARG A 36 -17.79 -5.93 -21.94
C ARG A 36 -16.48 -6.09 -22.70
N TYR A 37 -15.34 -6.10 -22.00
CA TYR A 37 -14.04 -6.32 -22.62
C TYR A 37 -13.96 -7.67 -23.34
N CYS A 38 -14.45 -8.75 -22.72
CA CYS A 38 -14.45 -10.08 -23.34
C CYS A 38 -15.43 -10.16 -24.53
N PHE A 39 -16.58 -9.49 -24.45
CA PHE A 39 -17.58 -9.45 -25.51
C PHE A 39 -17.08 -8.70 -26.74
N GLU A 40 -16.47 -7.52 -26.55
CA GLU A 40 -15.90 -6.71 -27.65
C GLU A 40 -14.75 -7.41 -28.39
N ASN A 41 -14.04 -8.32 -27.72
CA ASN A 41 -12.90 -9.07 -28.28
C ASN A 41 -13.25 -10.52 -28.69
N ASP A 42 -14.52 -10.91 -28.66
CA ASP A 42 -14.99 -12.29 -28.95
C ASP A 42 -14.31 -13.39 -28.10
N LEU A 43 -14.04 -13.09 -26.83
CA LEU A 43 -13.32 -13.96 -25.89
C LEU A 43 -14.29 -14.71 -24.96
N ALA A 44 -15.31 -15.36 -25.51
CA ALA A 44 -16.36 -16.02 -24.72
C ALA A 44 -15.83 -17.11 -23.76
N GLN A 45 -14.81 -17.88 -24.19
CA GLN A 45 -14.20 -18.91 -23.36
C GLN A 45 -13.42 -18.32 -22.17
N VAL A 46 -12.73 -17.20 -22.39
CA VAL A 46 -11.98 -16.49 -21.34
C VAL A 46 -12.95 -15.95 -20.30
N TRP A 47 -14.08 -15.38 -20.73
CA TRP A 47 -15.14 -14.94 -19.85
C TRP A 47 -15.68 -16.09 -18.97
N ALA A 48 -16.02 -17.23 -19.58
CA ALA A 48 -16.51 -18.39 -18.84
C ALA A 48 -15.51 -18.88 -17.78
N TYR A 49 -14.21 -18.86 -18.10
CA TYR A 49 -13.16 -19.19 -17.13
C TYR A 49 -13.08 -18.16 -15.99
N MET A 50 -13.02 -16.87 -16.32
CA MET A 50 -12.91 -15.79 -15.33
C MET A 50 -14.12 -15.74 -14.41
N TRP A 51 -15.33 -15.94 -14.93
CA TRP A 51 -16.55 -16.01 -14.12
C TRP A 51 -16.47 -17.13 -13.08
N ASN A 52 -16.16 -18.35 -13.52
CA ASN A 52 -16.12 -19.53 -12.67
C ASN A 52 -15.00 -19.49 -11.62
N ARG A 53 -13.86 -18.86 -11.95
CA ARG A 53 -12.69 -18.84 -11.05
C ARG A 53 -12.61 -17.60 -10.18
N TRP A 54 -13.04 -16.43 -10.65
CA TRP A 54 -12.79 -15.17 -9.96
C TRP A 54 -14.06 -14.39 -9.63
N TYR A 55 -15.01 -14.26 -10.57
CA TYR A 55 -16.13 -13.34 -10.40
C TYR A 55 -17.39 -13.96 -9.76
N THR A 56 -17.47 -15.28 -9.62
CA THR A 56 -18.54 -15.92 -8.86
C THR A 56 -18.56 -15.38 -7.42
N PRO A 57 -19.72 -15.06 -6.81
CA PRO A 57 -19.77 -14.48 -5.46
C PRO A 57 -18.97 -15.27 -4.41
N LYS A 58 -19.00 -16.61 -4.49
CA LYS A 58 -18.23 -17.53 -3.62
C LYS A 58 -16.71 -17.39 -3.77
N GLN A 59 -16.23 -17.05 -4.96
CA GLN A 59 -14.79 -16.88 -5.23
C GLN A 59 -14.36 -15.43 -4.99
N TRP A 60 -15.19 -14.46 -5.35
CA TRP A 60 -14.92 -13.04 -5.20
C TRP A 60 -14.49 -12.67 -3.78
N CYS A 61 -15.20 -13.17 -2.76
CA CYS A 61 -14.88 -12.91 -1.36
C CYS A 61 -13.50 -13.44 -0.91
N LEU A 62 -12.91 -14.39 -1.64
CA LEU A 62 -11.62 -14.97 -1.29
C LEU A 62 -10.42 -14.13 -1.76
N TRP A 63 -10.59 -13.32 -2.81
CA TRP A 63 -9.48 -12.58 -3.42
C TRP A 63 -9.71 -11.08 -3.57
N ALA A 64 -10.97 -10.63 -3.69
CA ALA A 64 -11.28 -9.23 -3.89
C ALA A 64 -11.14 -8.44 -2.60
N ARG A 65 -10.43 -7.31 -2.67
CA ARG A 65 -10.26 -6.41 -1.52
C ARG A 65 -11.56 -5.72 -1.12
N ALA A 66 -12.45 -5.48 -2.07
CA ALA A 66 -13.73 -4.81 -1.82
C ALA A 66 -14.70 -5.67 -0.99
N ALA A 67 -14.47 -6.99 -0.94
CA ALA A 67 -15.26 -7.90 -0.11
C ALA A 67 -14.74 -7.98 1.34
N CYS A 68 -13.64 -7.30 1.67
CA CYS A 68 -13.13 -7.22 3.02
C CYS A 68 -13.65 -5.95 3.70
N ASP A 69 -14.06 -6.07 4.96
CA ASP A 69 -14.54 -4.92 5.74
C ASP A 69 -13.43 -3.90 6.04
N ALA A 70 -12.17 -4.33 6.01
CA ALA A 70 -11.02 -3.50 6.34
C ALA A 70 -10.04 -3.38 5.16
N ILE A 71 -9.41 -2.21 5.01
CA ILE A 71 -8.39 -1.98 3.97
C ILE A 71 -7.13 -2.80 4.31
N PRO A 72 -6.78 -3.83 3.52
CA PRO A 72 -5.63 -4.67 3.83
C PRO A 72 -4.33 -3.90 3.56
N ARG A 73 -3.55 -3.65 4.61
CA ARG A 73 -2.24 -2.98 4.53
C ARG A 73 -1.14 -3.86 3.95
N LEU A 74 -1.28 -5.18 4.09
CA LEU A 74 -0.28 -6.16 3.67
C LEU A 74 -0.93 -7.15 2.71
N LYS A 75 -0.23 -7.48 1.63
CA LYS A 75 -0.61 -8.63 0.80
C LYS A 75 -0.27 -9.89 1.59
N THR A 76 -1.27 -10.70 1.95
CA THR A 76 -1.10 -11.93 2.73
C THR A 76 -0.10 -12.89 2.09
N THR A 77 -0.10 -12.96 0.75
CA THR A 77 0.89 -13.72 -0.03
C THR A 77 2.33 -13.29 0.26
N MET A 78 2.60 -11.98 0.32
CA MET A 78 3.94 -11.46 0.62
C MET A 78 4.41 -11.82 2.04
N ILE A 79 3.51 -11.84 3.02
CA ILE A 79 3.85 -12.25 4.39
C ILE A 79 4.25 -13.73 4.39
N VAL A 80 3.42 -14.58 3.81
CA VAL A 80 3.66 -16.03 3.72
C VAL A 80 4.96 -16.32 2.96
N GLU A 81 5.16 -15.71 1.79
CA GLU A 81 6.39 -15.83 1.01
C GLU A 81 7.63 -15.38 1.80
N SER A 82 7.54 -14.25 2.53
CA SER A 82 8.64 -13.76 3.33
C SER A 82 8.99 -14.73 4.47
N LEU A 83 7.99 -15.33 5.13
CA LEU A 83 8.20 -16.33 6.17
C LEU A 83 8.90 -17.56 5.59
N TRP A 84 8.40 -18.08 4.46
CA TRP A 84 9.00 -19.22 3.77
C TRP A 84 10.42 -18.92 3.29
N LYS A 85 10.70 -17.70 2.82
CA LYS A 85 12.06 -17.27 2.46
C LYS A 85 12.99 -17.38 3.67
N HIS A 86 12.60 -16.87 4.83
CA HIS A 86 13.42 -16.96 6.04
C HIS A 86 13.62 -18.41 6.49
N LEU A 87 12.56 -19.22 6.48
CA LEU A 87 12.65 -20.65 6.82
C LEU A 87 13.61 -21.39 5.88
N LYS A 88 13.47 -21.18 4.56
CA LYS A 88 14.31 -21.78 3.53
C LYS A 88 15.78 -21.44 3.71
N HIS A 89 16.11 -20.16 3.90
CA HIS A 89 17.50 -19.72 3.97
C HIS A 89 18.17 -19.93 5.33
N ARG A 90 17.42 -19.98 6.43
CA ARG A 90 18.01 -20.13 7.78
C ARG A 90 17.98 -21.56 8.28
N ASP A 91 16.83 -22.19 8.16
CA ASP A 91 16.52 -23.43 8.88
C ASP A 91 16.57 -24.64 7.92
N LEU A 92 16.30 -24.43 6.62
CA LEU A 92 16.29 -25.49 5.59
C LEU A 92 17.41 -25.41 4.55
N ALA A 93 18.40 -24.53 4.72
CA ALA A 93 19.42 -24.28 3.69
C ALA A 93 20.26 -25.52 3.33
N GLN A 94 20.38 -26.47 4.25
CA GLN A 94 21.17 -27.70 4.08
C GLN A 94 20.34 -28.89 3.57
N PHE A 95 19.01 -28.75 3.49
CA PHE A 95 18.12 -29.85 3.13
C PHE A 95 17.55 -29.64 1.72
N ASN A 96 17.86 -30.56 0.81
CA ASN A 96 17.18 -30.64 -0.47
C ASN A 96 15.88 -31.43 -0.28
N CYS A 97 14.75 -30.85 -0.68
CA CYS A 97 13.42 -31.47 -0.58
C CYS A 97 13.09 -32.07 0.81
N PRO A 98 13.11 -31.25 1.88
CA PRO A 98 12.85 -31.73 3.24
C PRO A 98 11.44 -32.34 3.37
N ARG A 99 11.35 -33.44 4.10
CA ARG A 99 10.05 -34.06 4.45
C ARG A 99 9.24 -33.12 5.33
N LEU A 100 7.91 -33.21 5.24
CA LEU A 100 6.99 -32.36 6.01
C LEU A 100 7.22 -32.46 7.53
N ASP A 101 7.56 -33.65 8.02
CA ASP A 101 7.83 -33.89 9.44
C ASP A 101 9.05 -33.10 9.94
N LEU A 102 10.16 -33.13 9.20
CA LEU A 102 11.35 -32.32 9.49
C LEU A 102 11.02 -30.83 9.51
N VAL A 103 10.24 -30.35 8.53
CA VAL A 103 9.80 -28.95 8.48
C VAL A 103 8.97 -28.60 9.72
N THR A 104 8.07 -29.48 10.13
CA THR A 104 7.20 -29.28 11.30
C THR A 104 8.02 -29.22 12.59
N HIS A 105 8.96 -30.16 12.74
CA HIS A 105 9.90 -30.17 13.85
C HIS A 105 10.71 -28.86 13.92
N LEU A 106 11.26 -28.39 12.80
CA LEU A 106 12.02 -27.13 12.74
C LEU A 106 11.16 -25.90 13.05
N ILE A 107 9.89 -25.90 12.64
CA ILE A 107 8.96 -24.82 12.98
C ILE A 107 8.76 -24.76 14.50
N ILE A 108 8.53 -25.89 15.15
CA ILE A 108 8.27 -25.96 16.59
C ILE A 108 9.54 -25.64 17.39
N THR A 109 10.69 -26.17 16.97
CA THR A 109 11.95 -26.06 17.72
C THR A 109 12.67 -24.74 17.49
N ASN A 110 12.69 -24.21 16.27
CA ASN A 110 13.49 -23.03 15.92
C ASN A 110 12.64 -21.79 15.66
N VAL A 111 11.61 -21.92 14.80
CA VAL A 111 10.82 -20.75 14.37
C VAL A 111 9.96 -20.22 15.50
N PHE A 112 9.23 -21.09 16.21
CA PHE A 112 8.31 -20.69 17.24
C PHE A 112 9.01 -19.96 18.41
N PRO A 113 10.10 -20.47 19.02
CA PRO A 113 10.78 -19.74 20.10
C PRO A 113 11.35 -18.40 19.64
N ARG A 114 11.84 -18.33 18.40
CA ARG A 114 12.33 -17.09 17.78
C ARG A 114 11.22 -16.06 17.65
N VAL A 115 10.08 -16.45 17.08
CA VAL A 115 8.90 -15.58 16.92
C VAL A 115 8.37 -15.15 18.29
N SER A 116 8.24 -16.07 19.24
CA SER A 116 7.81 -15.78 20.62
C SER A 116 8.72 -14.78 21.32
N ARG A 117 10.04 -14.88 21.12
CA ARG A 117 11.01 -13.91 21.66
C ARG A 117 10.86 -12.54 21.02
N THR A 118 10.66 -12.48 19.70
CA THR A 118 10.38 -11.23 18.98
C THR A 118 9.06 -10.62 19.45
N LEU A 119 8.01 -11.42 19.65
CA LEU A 119 6.73 -10.97 20.17
C LEU A 119 6.85 -10.42 21.60
N ALA A 120 7.57 -11.10 22.49
CA ALA A 120 7.83 -10.61 23.85
C ALA A 120 8.55 -9.25 23.84
N TYR A 121 9.50 -9.06 22.90
CA TYR A 121 10.17 -7.78 22.70
C TYR A 121 9.20 -6.69 22.21
N VAL A 122 8.38 -6.97 21.19
CA VAL A 122 7.38 -6.03 20.65
C VAL A 122 6.33 -5.64 21.71
N ARG A 123 5.91 -6.61 22.53
CA ARG A 123 4.99 -6.42 23.67
C ARG A 123 5.62 -5.69 24.85
N GLY A 124 6.91 -5.34 24.79
CA GLY A 124 7.59 -4.59 25.85
C GLY A 124 7.90 -5.39 27.11
N GLN A 125 7.71 -6.72 27.10
CA GLN A 125 7.86 -7.58 28.28
C GLN A 125 9.31 -7.76 28.75
N ARG A 126 10.29 -7.18 28.03
CA ARG A 126 11.73 -7.45 28.24
C ARG A 126 12.56 -6.23 28.68
N ARG A 127 12.01 -5.01 28.62
CA ARG A 127 12.74 -3.75 28.93
C ARG A 127 11.91 -2.86 29.85
N ILE A 128 11.75 -3.26 31.12
CA ILE A 128 10.92 -2.55 32.11
C ILE A 128 11.56 -1.22 32.59
N GLY A 129 12.86 -0.98 32.31
CA GLY A 129 13.59 0.20 32.83
C GLY A 129 14.33 1.08 31.83
N ARG A 130 14.16 0.90 30.50
CA ARG A 130 14.80 1.75 29.48
C ARG A 130 13.73 2.40 28.62
N PRO A 131 13.89 3.67 28.20
CA PRO A 131 13.00 4.29 27.22
C PRO A 131 12.85 3.40 25.99
N LYS A 132 11.62 3.23 25.51
CA LYS A 132 11.35 2.42 24.33
C LYS A 132 11.92 3.13 23.12
N GLU A 133 12.97 2.56 22.52
CA GLU A 133 13.47 3.01 21.23
C GLU A 133 12.33 2.95 20.20
N LEU A 134 12.20 3.99 19.38
CA LEU A 134 11.24 3.98 18.27
C LEU A 134 11.55 2.78 17.37
N ALA A 135 10.53 1.99 17.07
CA ALA A 135 10.67 0.92 16.11
C ALA A 135 11.08 1.50 14.74
N ALA A 136 11.81 0.74 13.92
CA ALA A 136 12.25 1.22 12.61
C ALA A 136 11.09 1.78 11.76
N TRP A 137 9.92 1.13 11.79
CA TRP A 137 8.74 1.61 11.08
C TRP A 137 8.17 2.93 11.64
N GLN A 138 8.37 3.23 12.94
CA GLN A 138 7.98 4.51 13.55
C GLN A 138 8.90 5.64 13.10
N VAL A 139 10.18 5.33 12.89
CA VAL A 139 11.13 6.28 12.29
C VAL A 139 10.73 6.55 10.83
N ASP A 140 10.43 5.49 10.07
CA ASP A 140 9.99 5.59 8.67
C ASP A 140 8.71 6.43 8.54
N ILE A 141 7.68 6.13 9.34
CA ILE A 141 6.40 6.85 9.27
C ILE A 141 6.57 8.32 9.66
N LYS A 142 7.40 8.62 10.67
CA LYS A 142 7.69 10.01 11.07
C LYS A 142 8.39 10.76 9.94
N ALA A 143 9.41 10.16 9.32
CA ALA A 143 10.09 10.76 8.19
C ALA A 143 9.14 11.02 7.01
N MET A 144 8.28 10.05 6.70
CA MET A 144 7.27 10.19 5.65
C MET A 144 6.22 11.26 5.98
N TRP A 145 5.76 11.33 7.23
CA TRP A 145 4.82 12.36 7.70
C TRP A 145 5.39 13.76 7.51
N LEU A 146 6.66 13.96 7.90
CA LEU A 146 7.37 15.23 7.75
C LEU A 146 7.63 15.60 6.28
N ASP A 147 7.82 14.63 5.38
CA ASP A 147 7.89 14.91 3.93
C ASP A 147 6.53 15.34 3.37
N MET A 148 5.46 14.66 3.76
CA MET A 148 4.11 14.92 3.26
C MET A 148 3.46 16.18 3.84
N SER A 149 3.91 16.64 5.00
CA SER A 149 3.43 17.88 5.62
C SER A 149 3.91 19.13 4.89
N ARG A 150 5.07 19.08 4.22
CA ARG A 150 5.64 20.20 3.44
C ARG A 150 4.67 20.66 2.36
N SER A 151 4.65 21.96 2.04
CA SER A 151 3.87 22.50 0.92
C SER A 151 4.36 21.92 -0.41
N ASP A 152 3.49 21.92 -1.43
CA ASP A 152 3.88 21.41 -2.75
C ASP A 152 4.99 22.27 -3.37
N ASP A 153 4.95 23.58 -3.15
CA ASP A 153 5.95 24.53 -3.64
C ASP A 153 7.32 24.27 -3.01
N HIS A 154 7.35 23.99 -1.71
CA HIS A 154 8.58 23.59 -1.02
C HIS A 154 9.15 22.29 -1.59
N ARG A 155 8.30 21.28 -1.82
CA ARG A 155 8.75 19.99 -2.38
C ARG A 155 9.25 20.14 -3.81
N LEU A 156 8.60 20.97 -4.63
CA LEU A 156 9.04 21.28 -5.99
C LEU A 156 10.39 22.02 -5.97
N THR A 157 10.52 23.04 -5.11
CA THR A 157 11.77 23.79 -4.92
C THR A 157 12.92 22.88 -4.49
N GLU A 158 12.69 21.97 -3.55
CA GLU A 158 13.70 20.99 -3.14
C GLU A 158 14.10 20.04 -4.28
N LYS A 159 13.14 19.57 -5.08
CA LYS A 159 13.42 18.76 -6.28
C LYS A 159 14.27 19.54 -7.29
N GLN A 160 13.91 20.78 -7.59
CA GLN A 160 14.66 21.66 -8.49
C GLN A 160 16.08 21.89 -7.96
N LEU A 161 16.23 22.25 -6.68
CA LEU A 161 17.54 22.45 -6.05
C LEU A 161 18.41 21.19 -6.10
N LYS A 162 17.83 20.00 -5.90
CA LYS A 162 18.55 18.72 -5.99
C LYS A 162 19.09 18.47 -7.40
N VAL A 163 18.33 18.80 -8.44
CA VAL A 163 18.79 18.72 -9.83
C VAL A 163 19.86 19.77 -10.10
N LEU A 164 19.68 21.01 -9.63
CA LEU A 164 20.65 22.09 -9.85
C LEU A 164 22.01 21.84 -9.17
N ARG A 165 22.00 21.24 -7.98
CA ARG A 165 23.20 20.84 -7.21
C ARG A 165 23.95 19.68 -7.85
N SER A 166 23.32 18.89 -8.72
CA SER A 166 24.02 17.84 -9.47
C SER A 166 25.03 18.45 -10.45
N ALA A 167 26.05 17.69 -10.83
CA ALA A 167 27.07 18.16 -11.78
C ALA A 167 26.42 18.63 -13.09
N ARG A 168 26.94 19.70 -13.70
CA ARG A 168 26.41 20.23 -14.98
C ARG A 168 26.42 19.19 -16.10
N ASN A 169 27.40 18.30 -16.11
CA ASN A 169 27.58 17.26 -17.13
C ASN A 169 26.70 16.02 -16.89
N THR A 170 25.79 16.05 -15.90
CA THR A 170 24.91 14.92 -15.63
C THR A 170 23.94 14.73 -16.80
N LYS A 171 23.97 13.56 -17.44
CA LYS A 171 23.06 13.19 -18.53
C LYS A 171 21.60 13.37 -18.11
N GLY A 172 20.80 14.03 -18.94
CA GLY A 172 19.37 14.26 -18.69
C GLY A 172 19.06 15.32 -17.64
N ARG A 173 20.01 16.20 -17.29
CA ARG A 173 19.76 17.31 -16.36
C ARG A 173 18.71 18.29 -16.88
N THR A 174 18.79 18.68 -18.15
CA THR A 174 17.85 19.60 -18.81
C THR A 174 16.45 18.99 -18.87
N GLU A 175 16.34 17.76 -19.36
CA GLU A 175 15.10 16.98 -19.40
C GLU A 175 14.44 16.87 -18.01
N ARG A 176 15.23 16.66 -16.94
CA ARG A 176 14.69 16.63 -15.57
C ARG A 176 14.13 17.96 -15.10
N LEU A 177 14.70 19.09 -15.53
CA LEU A 177 14.18 20.42 -15.20
C LEU A 177 12.88 20.68 -15.98
N GLU A 178 12.86 20.38 -17.27
CA GLU A 178 11.66 20.47 -18.11
C GLU A 178 10.50 19.62 -17.56
N LEU A 179 10.79 18.42 -17.06
CA LEU A 179 9.79 17.57 -16.41
C LEU A 179 9.25 18.17 -15.10
N LEU A 180 10.07 18.91 -14.34
CA LEU A 180 9.64 19.57 -13.11
C LEU A 180 8.77 20.79 -13.41
N GLU A 181 9.14 21.58 -14.43
CA GLU A 181 8.34 22.70 -14.93
C GLU A 181 6.98 22.21 -15.46
N ALA A 182 6.98 21.09 -16.20
CA ALA A 182 5.75 20.43 -16.63
C ALA A 182 4.93 19.86 -15.45
N GLU A 183 5.57 19.46 -14.34
CA GLU A 183 4.87 19.01 -13.12
C GLU A 183 4.21 20.18 -12.38
N GLU A 184 4.81 21.37 -12.41
CA GLU A 184 4.27 22.60 -11.83
C GLU A 184 2.98 23.05 -12.52
N GLY A 185 2.96 23.02 -13.86
CA GLY A 185 1.80 23.39 -14.67
C GLY A 185 0.69 22.34 -14.75
N ARG A 186 0.84 21.17 -14.11
CA ARG A 186 -0.21 20.12 -14.15
C ARG A 186 -1.39 20.48 -13.26
N GLU A 187 -2.58 20.50 -13.85
CA GLU A 187 -3.83 20.59 -13.13
C GLU A 187 -3.94 19.47 -12.09
N ARG A 188 -4.17 19.88 -10.84
CA ARG A 188 -4.35 18.97 -9.73
C ARG A 188 -5.80 18.53 -9.72
N GLY A 189 -6.05 17.23 -9.82
CA GLY A 189 -7.40 16.69 -9.62
C GLY A 189 -7.96 17.04 -8.25
N THR A 190 -9.28 17.15 -8.17
CA THR A 190 -10.02 17.24 -6.91
C THR A 190 -9.89 15.91 -6.16
N TYR A 191 -9.49 15.97 -4.89
CA TYR A 191 -9.33 14.79 -4.06
C TYR A 191 -10.17 14.92 -2.80
N HIS A 192 -10.99 13.90 -2.53
CA HIS A 192 -11.79 13.78 -1.32
C HIS A 192 -10.98 13.07 -0.24
N THR A 193 -10.89 13.72 0.92
CA THR A 193 -10.24 13.21 2.13
C THR A 193 -11.25 13.15 3.26
N ASP A 194 -11.34 11.99 3.89
CA ASP A 194 -12.11 11.79 5.11
C ASP A 194 -11.13 11.48 6.25
N ILE A 195 -11.11 12.33 7.28
CA ILE A 195 -10.25 12.13 8.45
C ILE A 195 -10.85 11.15 9.44
N GLU A 196 -12.17 11.09 9.55
CA GLU A 196 -12.84 10.21 10.52
C GLU A 196 -12.64 8.75 10.13
N ARG A 197 -12.76 8.46 8.84
CA ARG A 197 -12.46 7.14 8.26
C ARG A 197 -10.98 6.94 7.92
N TRP A 198 -10.18 8.00 7.96
CA TRP A 198 -8.78 8.03 7.54
C TRP A 198 -8.55 7.52 6.10
N THR A 199 -9.34 8.03 5.14
CA THR A 199 -9.28 7.61 3.74
C THR A 199 -9.14 8.77 2.77
N CYS A 200 -8.50 8.50 1.63
CA CYS A 200 -8.34 9.48 0.57
C CYS A 200 -8.51 8.85 -0.80
N ASN A 201 -9.17 9.58 -1.70
CA ASN A 201 -9.34 9.13 -3.08
C ASN A 201 -8.07 9.31 -3.97
N CYS A 202 -6.97 9.85 -3.43
CA CYS A 202 -5.80 10.13 -4.25
C CYS A 202 -5.03 8.84 -4.67
N PRO A 203 -4.38 8.85 -5.84
CA PRO A 203 -3.61 7.70 -6.34
C PRO A 203 -2.45 7.28 -5.44
N SER A 204 -1.90 8.21 -4.66
CA SER A 204 -0.76 7.96 -3.77
C SER A 204 -1.13 7.26 -2.46
N PHE A 205 -2.42 7.18 -2.12
CA PHE A 205 -2.89 6.61 -0.84
C PHE A 205 -2.73 5.09 -0.78
N ALA A 206 -3.34 4.37 -1.72
CA ALA A 206 -3.41 2.90 -1.69
C ALA A 206 -2.03 2.20 -1.83
N PRO A 207 -1.07 2.69 -2.63
CA PRO A 207 0.26 2.10 -2.71
C PRO A 207 1.12 2.33 -1.46
N ASN A 208 0.75 3.29 -0.60
CA ASN A 208 1.56 3.64 0.57
C ASN A 208 1.40 2.58 1.67
N ARG A 209 2.54 2.05 2.16
CA ARG A 209 2.60 1.09 3.29
C ARG A 209 1.86 1.55 4.56
N PHE A 210 1.85 2.86 4.80
CA PHE A 210 1.22 3.46 5.98
C PHE A 210 -0.20 3.98 5.72
N LEU A 211 -0.73 3.82 4.50
CA LEU A 211 -2.03 4.41 4.10
C LEU A 211 -2.09 5.91 4.43
N ILE A 212 -1.06 6.64 4.01
CA ILE A 212 -0.97 8.08 4.17
C ILE A 212 -0.70 8.73 2.82
N CYS A 213 -1.16 9.96 2.67
CA CYS A 213 -0.89 10.79 1.51
C CYS A 213 -0.78 12.25 1.95
N LYS A 214 -0.27 13.12 1.08
CA LYS A 214 -0.13 14.55 1.38
C LYS A 214 -1.46 15.21 1.77
N HIS A 215 -2.58 14.79 1.18
CA HIS A 215 -3.89 15.38 1.49
C HIS A 215 -4.34 15.02 2.92
N LEU A 216 -4.28 13.73 3.29
CA LEU A 216 -4.60 13.27 4.64
C LEU A 216 -3.68 13.88 5.69
N VAL A 217 -2.37 13.87 5.46
CA VAL A 217 -1.39 14.39 6.43
C VAL A 217 -1.58 15.88 6.67
N ARG A 218 -1.76 16.67 5.60
CA ARG A 218 -1.96 18.11 5.73
C ARG A 218 -3.29 18.43 6.42
N GLU A 219 -4.37 17.74 6.07
CA GLU A 219 -5.67 17.96 6.70
C GLU A 219 -5.66 17.53 8.18
N ALA A 220 -4.98 16.42 8.49
CA ALA A 220 -4.77 15.98 9.87
C ALA A 220 -3.94 17.00 10.67
N ASN A 221 -2.84 17.52 10.11
CA ASN A 221 -2.02 18.54 10.77
C ASN A 221 -2.80 19.83 11.07
N LYS A 222 -3.68 20.27 10.15
CA LYS A 222 -4.58 21.40 10.40
C LYS A 222 -5.47 21.15 11.62
N ARG A 223 -6.07 19.96 11.73
CA ARG A 223 -6.88 19.59 12.91
C ARG A 223 -6.06 19.49 14.19
N LEU A 224 -4.82 18.99 14.09
CA LEU A 224 -3.90 18.82 15.21
C LEU A 224 -3.19 20.14 15.64
N LYS A 225 -3.40 21.25 14.92
CA LYS A 225 -2.73 22.55 15.16
C LYS A 225 -1.20 22.42 15.23
N ASP A 226 -0.62 21.62 14.34
CA ASP A 226 0.82 21.32 14.29
C ASP A 226 1.42 20.76 15.60
N SER A 227 0.57 20.20 16.47
CA SER A 227 1.05 19.45 17.64
C SER A 227 1.84 18.23 17.17
N PRO A 228 3.05 17.99 17.69
CA PRO A 228 3.82 16.82 17.31
C PRO A 228 3.11 15.53 17.73
N LEU A 229 2.99 14.59 16.78
CA LEU A 229 2.68 13.18 17.03
C LEU A 229 3.81 12.48 17.80
#